data_AF-A0A3D0ZKH9-F1
#
_entry.id   AF-A0A3D0ZKH9-F1
#
_cell.length_a   1.000
_cell.length_b   1.000
_cell.length_c   1.000
_cell.angle_alpha   90.00
_cell.angle_beta   90.00
_cell.angle_gamma   90.00
#
_symmetry.space_group_name_H-M   'P 1'
#
loop_
_entity.id
_entity.type
_entity.pdbx_description
1 polymer ?
#
loop_
_entity_poly.entity_id
_entity_poly.type
_entity_poly.pdbx_seq_one_letter_code
_entity_poly.pdbx_strand_id
1 'polypeptide(L)'
;VLERLVAPVVGGVHSADPGLLDVDMVAPGLRAGIREHGSLAAAVAAQRRGSPQPSAAKAGSAVAGLEGGMYTLVSALLSDLRSRGVTLLGGTAADAVERTADGWRVTAGDATYDGGL
;
A
#
# COMPACT_ATOMS: atom_id res chain seq x y z
N VAL A 1 -16.42 -14.27 -16.69
CA VAL A 1 -16.24 -13.47 -15.46
C VAL A 1 -14.77 -13.10 -15.26
N LEU A 2 -13.84 -14.06 -15.26
CA LEU A 2 -12.40 -13.80 -15.10
C LEU A 2 -11.87 -12.75 -16.10
N GLU A 3 -11.96 -13.04 -17.41
CA GLU A 3 -11.43 -12.16 -18.48
C GLU A 3 -12.07 -10.77 -18.54
N ARG A 4 -13.39 -10.70 -18.34
CA ARG A 4 -14.18 -9.49 -18.65
C ARG A 4 -14.50 -8.63 -17.43
N LEU A 5 -14.22 -9.11 -16.22
CA LEU A 5 -14.51 -8.39 -14.97
C LEU A 5 -13.33 -8.43 -14.01
N VAL A 6 -12.78 -9.60 -13.74
CA VAL A 6 -11.67 -9.72 -12.76
C VAL A 6 -10.40 -9.11 -13.33
N ALA A 7 -9.99 -9.50 -14.53
CA ALA A 7 -8.79 -8.98 -15.18
C ALA A 7 -8.75 -7.44 -15.30
N PRO A 8 -9.78 -6.74 -15.80
CA PRO A 8 -9.75 -5.27 -15.89
C PRO A 8 -9.74 -4.59 -14.52
N VAL A 9 -10.43 -5.13 -13.51
CA VAL A 9 -10.45 -4.53 -12.15
C VAL A 9 -9.09 -4.71 -11.47
N VAL A 10 -8.54 -5.92 -11.50
CA VAL A 10 -7.24 -6.22 -10.92
C VAL A 10 -6.12 -5.46 -11.63
N GLY A 11 -6.16 -5.41 -12.97
CA GLY A 11 -5.23 -4.60 -13.75
C GLY A 11 -5.33 -3.11 -13.42
N GLY A 12 -6.53 -2.59 -13.17
CA GLY A 12 -6.73 -1.20 -12.77
C GLY A 12 -6.18 -0.87 -11.37
N VAL A 13 -6.34 -1.76 -10.39
CA VAL A 13 -5.94 -1.53 -8.99
C VAL A 13 -4.48 -1.89 -8.73
N HIS A 14 -4.03 -3.02 -9.27
CA HIS A 14 -2.71 -3.61 -8.98
C HIS A 14 -1.75 -3.55 -10.16
N SER A 15 -2.19 -3.09 -11.35
CA SER A 15 -1.36 -3.04 -12.56
C SER A 15 -0.69 -4.38 -12.90
N ALA A 16 -1.37 -5.50 -12.60
CA ALA A 16 -0.86 -6.85 -12.72
C ALA A 16 -1.92 -7.82 -13.28
N ASP A 17 -1.45 -8.93 -13.86
CA ASP A 17 -2.31 -10.06 -14.23
C ASP A 17 -2.84 -10.76 -12.97
N PRO A 18 -4.17 -10.99 -12.82
CA PRO A 18 -4.74 -11.72 -11.70
C PRO A 18 -4.10 -13.08 -11.42
N GLY A 19 -3.64 -13.80 -12.46
CA GLY A 19 -3.01 -15.11 -12.32
C GLY A 19 -1.64 -15.06 -11.64
N LEU A 20 -1.02 -13.88 -11.55
CA LEU A 20 0.27 -13.66 -10.90
C LEU A 20 0.13 -13.15 -9.46
N LEU A 21 -1.08 -12.85 -9.00
CA LEU A 21 -1.32 -12.29 -7.67
C LEU A 21 -1.63 -13.38 -6.65
N ASP A 22 -1.04 -13.25 -5.46
CA ASP A 22 -1.48 -14.01 -4.31
C ASP A 22 -2.83 -13.47 -3.79
N VAL A 23 -3.87 -14.29 -3.87
CA VAL A 23 -5.21 -13.94 -3.37
C VAL A 23 -5.19 -13.56 -1.89
N ASP A 24 -4.31 -14.14 -1.06
CA ASP A 24 -4.31 -13.81 0.37
C ASP A 24 -3.69 -12.44 0.65
N MET A 25 -2.89 -11.92 -0.28
CA MET A 25 -2.38 -10.54 -0.25
C MET A 25 -3.46 -9.54 -0.69
N VAL A 26 -4.20 -9.83 -1.78
CA VAL A 26 -5.15 -8.87 -2.37
C VAL A 26 -6.59 -9.01 -1.87
N ALA A 27 -6.93 -10.15 -1.28
CA ALA A 27 -8.22 -10.43 -0.66
C ALA A 27 -8.05 -11.24 0.64
N PRO A 28 -7.46 -10.65 1.69
CA PRO A 28 -7.17 -11.35 2.94
C PRO A 28 -8.40 -12.05 3.53
N GLY A 29 -8.25 -13.33 3.89
CA GLY A 29 -9.31 -14.13 4.51
C GLY A 29 -10.36 -14.69 3.55
N LEU A 30 -10.32 -14.36 2.25
CA LEU A 30 -11.33 -14.83 1.29
C LEU A 30 -11.30 -16.36 1.11
N ARG A 31 -10.11 -16.98 1.03
CA ARG A 31 -10.00 -18.45 0.89
C ARG A 31 -10.55 -19.18 2.11
N ALA A 32 -10.25 -18.67 3.32
CA ALA A 32 -10.81 -19.21 4.56
C ALA A 32 -12.34 -19.06 4.59
N GLY A 33 -12.86 -17.89 4.22
CA GLY A 33 -14.29 -17.64 4.15
C GLY A 33 -15.02 -18.55 3.15
N ILE A 34 -14.40 -18.90 2.01
CA ILE A 34 -14.99 -19.87 1.06
C ILE A 34 -15.11 -21.25 1.70
N ARG A 35 -14.08 -21.70 2.42
CA ARG A 35 -14.09 -22.99 3.13
C ARG A 35 -15.14 -23.01 4.23
N GLU A 36 -15.30 -21.92 4.96
CA GLU A 36 -16.24 -21.79 6.07
C GLU A 36 -17.70 -21.69 5.59
N HIS A 37 -17.97 -20.88 4.56
CA HIS A 37 -19.33 -20.57 4.12
C HIS A 37 -19.77 -21.34 2.86
N GLY A 38 -18.92 -22.21 2.32
CA GLY A 38 -19.22 -23.11 1.20
C GLY A 38 -19.39 -22.45 -0.16
N SER A 39 -19.31 -21.12 -0.26
CA SER A 39 -19.36 -20.40 -1.53
C SER A 39 -18.69 -19.03 -1.47
N LEU A 40 -18.20 -18.55 -2.62
CA LEU A 40 -17.60 -17.23 -2.77
C LEU A 40 -18.58 -16.11 -2.38
N ALA A 41 -19.83 -16.20 -2.83
CA ALA A 41 -20.84 -15.19 -2.54
C ALA A 41 -21.15 -15.10 -1.03
N ALA A 42 -21.26 -16.25 -0.35
CA ALA A 42 -21.48 -16.28 1.10
C ALA A 42 -20.27 -15.75 1.88
N ALA A 43 -19.05 -16.08 1.43
CA ALA A 43 -17.81 -15.56 2.01
C ALA A 43 -17.70 -14.03 1.91
N VAL A 44 -17.93 -13.47 0.71
CA VAL A 44 -17.93 -12.02 0.50
C VAL A 44 -19.04 -11.33 1.31
N ALA A 45 -20.23 -11.94 1.39
CA ALA A 45 -21.32 -11.40 2.20
C ALA A 45 -20.98 -11.37 3.70
N ALA A 46 -20.29 -12.40 4.21
CA ALA A 46 -19.81 -12.44 5.58
C ALA A 46 -18.71 -11.38 5.85
N GLN A 47 -17.72 -11.27 4.96
CA GLN A 47 -16.65 -10.26 5.07
C GLN A 47 -17.20 -8.82 5.07
N ARG A 48 -18.18 -8.54 4.21
CA ARG A 48 -18.83 -7.20 4.15
C ARG A 48 -19.63 -6.85 5.41
N ARG A 49 -20.19 -7.84 6.11
CA ARG A 49 -20.89 -7.62 7.39
C ARG A 49 -19.92 -7.39 8.55
N GLY A 50 -18.75 -8.04 8.54
CA GLY A 50 -17.74 -7.91 9.59
C GLY A 50 -16.80 -6.72 9.46
N SER A 51 -16.85 -5.99 8.34
CA SER A 51 -16.00 -4.82 8.10
C SER A 51 -16.48 -3.61 8.92
N PRO A 52 -15.57 -2.87 9.60
CA PRO A 52 -15.94 -1.66 10.36
C PRO A 52 -16.37 -0.49 9.47
N GLN A 53 -16.15 -0.59 8.15
CA GLN A 53 -16.71 0.32 7.16
C GLN A 53 -18.23 0.08 7.02
N PRO A 54 -19.08 1.12 7.08
CA PRO A 54 -20.52 0.96 6.94
C PRO A 54 -20.86 0.18 5.66
N SER A 55 -21.77 -0.79 5.79
CA SER A 55 -22.25 -1.68 4.71
C SER A 55 -22.84 -0.95 3.49
N ALA A 56 -23.01 0.37 3.59
CA ALA A 56 -23.50 1.31 2.60
C ALA A 56 -22.41 2.19 1.95
N ALA A 57 -21.13 1.84 2.11
CA ALA A 57 -20.04 2.45 1.34
C ALA A 57 -20.36 2.32 -0.16
N LYS A 58 -20.73 3.44 -0.79
CA LYS A 58 -21.13 3.50 -2.20
C LYS A 58 -19.99 2.95 -3.05
N ALA A 59 -20.28 2.25 -4.14
CA ALA A 59 -19.22 1.83 -5.08
C ALA A 59 -18.35 3.05 -5.44
N GLY A 60 -17.04 2.94 -5.23
CA GLY A 60 -16.09 4.06 -5.41
C GLY A 60 -15.83 4.92 -4.17
N SER A 61 -16.47 4.69 -3.02
CA SER A 61 -16.20 5.46 -1.78
C SER A 61 -14.81 5.24 -1.18
N ALA A 62 -14.11 4.18 -1.63
CA ALA A 62 -12.70 3.95 -1.32
C ALA A 62 -11.76 4.83 -2.17
N VAL A 63 -12.27 5.47 -3.22
CA VAL A 63 -11.53 6.39 -4.08
C VAL A 63 -11.87 7.82 -3.62
N ALA A 64 -11.10 8.30 -2.65
CA ALA A 64 -11.16 9.67 -2.18
C ALA A 64 -9.90 10.43 -2.61
N GLY A 65 -10.06 11.72 -2.89
CA GLY A 65 -8.95 12.63 -3.15
C GLY A 65 -8.97 13.79 -2.15
N LEU A 66 -7.86 14.52 -2.08
CA LEU A 66 -7.78 15.78 -1.36
C LEU A 66 -8.25 16.93 -2.27
N GLU A 67 -8.90 17.93 -1.69
CA GLU A 67 -9.13 19.20 -2.38
C GLU A 67 -7.78 19.80 -2.79
N GLY A 68 -7.67 20.24 -4.05
CA GLY A 68 -6.40 20.67 -4.63
C GLY A 68 -5.50 19.53 -5.12
N GLY A 69 -5.90 18.26 -4.98
CA GLY A 69 -5.22 17.09 -5.54
C GLY A 69 -4.25 16.39 -4.58
N MET A 70 -3.95 15.11 -4.84
CA MET A 70 -3.13 14.27 -3.94
C MET A 70 -1.69 14.75 -3.75
N TYR A 71 -1.13 15.54 -4.67
CA TYR A 71 0.23 16.10 -4.53
C TYR A 71 0.34 17.07 -3.32
N THR A 72 -0.78 17.62 -2.86
CA THR A 72 -0.83 18.48 -1.68
C THR A 72 -0.37 17.76 -0.42
N LEU A 73 -0.63 16.44 -0.31
CA LEU A 73 -0.13 15.61 0.78
C LEU A 73 1.40 15.58 0.81
N VAL A 74 2.03 15.33 -0.33
CA VAL A 74 3.50 15.32 -0.45
C VAL A 74 4.07 16.68 -0.08
N SER A 75 3.44 17.76 -0.55
CA SER A 75 3.86 19.13 -0.24
C SER A 75 3.78 19.44 1.26
N ALA A 76 2.69 19.01 1.91
CA ALA A 76 2.48 19.18 3.35
C ALA A 76 3.52 18.39 4.17
N LEU A 77 3.80 17.14 3.80
CA LEU A 77 4.81 16.31 4.45
C LEU A 77 6.21 16.92 4.32
N LEU A 78 6.59 17.41 3.14
CA LEU A 78 7.87 18.09 2.95
C LEU A 78 7.99 19.35 3.81
N SER A 79 6.92 20.11 3.95
CA SER A 79 6.89 21.30 4.82
C SER A 79 7.06 20.92 6.29
N ASP A 80 6.35 19.90 6.77
CA ASP A 80 6.44 19.42 8.16
C ASP A 80 7.85 18.92 8.47
N LEU A 81 8.44 18.07 7.60
CA LEU A 81 9.80 17.56 7.78
C LEU A 81 10.85 18.69 7.83
N ARG A 82 10.74 19.69 6.94
CA ARG A 82 11.61 20.88 6.96
C ARG A 82 11.45 21.68 8.24
N SER A 83 10.23 21.85 8.74
CA SER A 83 9.97 22.56 10.00
C SER A 83 10.58 21.86 11.22
N ARG A 84 10.74 20.53 11.13
CA ARG A 84 11.40 19.70 12.15
C ARG A 84 12.92 19.63 11.99
N GLY A 85 13.49 20.32 11.00
CA GLY A 85 14.93 20.29 10.72
C GLY A 85 15.43 18.99 10.11
N VAL A 86 14.56 18.19 9.49
CA VAL A 86 14.96 16.94 8.83
C VAL A 86 15.73 17.25 7.54
N THR A 87 16.89 16.63 7.38
CA THR A 87 17.66 16.68 6.13
C THR A 87 17.05 15.74 5.09
N LEU A 88 16.69 16.28 3.92
CA LEU A 88 16.14 15.52 2.80
C LEU A 88 17.11 15.59 1.62
N LEU A 89 17.60 14.43 1.18
CA LEU A 89 18.56 14.29 0.09
C LEU A 89 17.86 13.74 -1.15
N GLY A 90 17.43 14.64 -2.03
CA GLY A 90 16.81 14.28 -3.31
C GLY A 90 17.85 13.88 -4.36
N GLY A 91 17.54 12.89 -5.20
CA GLY A 91 18.47 12.40 -6.23
C GLY A 91 19.68 11.63 -5.69
N THR A 92 19.66 11.26 -4.41
CA THR A 92 20.72 10.51 -3.73
C THR A 92 20.22 9.09 -3.50
N ALA A 93 20.56 8.17 -4.41
CA ALA A 93 20.20 6.76 -4.28
C ALA A 93 21.01 6.10 -3.16
N ALA A 94 20.36 5.33 -2.29
CA ALA A 94 21.05 4.51 -1.30
C ALA A 94 21.49 3.20 -1.98
N ASP A 95 22.80 2.98 -2.05
CA ASP A 95 23.42 1.87 -2.78
C ASP A 95 23.73 0.69 -1.86
N ALA A 96 24.07 0.96 -0.59
CA ALA A 96 24.36 -0.07 0.40
C ALA A 96 23.91 0.35 1.80
N VAL A 97 23.58 -0.64 2.63
CA VAL A 97 23.25 -0.46 4.03
C VAL A 97 23.96 -1.53 4.85
N GLU A 98 24.75 -1.10 5.83
CA GLU A 98 25.56 -1.95 6.70
C GLU A 98 25.23 -1.72 8.17
N ARG A 99 25.17 -2.79 8.96
CA ARG A 99 24.99 -2.68 10.41
C ARG A 99 26.32 -2.34 11.06
N THR A 100 26.34 -1.31 11.89
CA THR A 100 27.50 -0.92 12.69
C THR A 100 27.29 -1.31 14.16
N ALA A 101 28.28 -1.06 15.02
CA ALA A 101 28.14 -1.31 16.46
C ALA A 101 27.01 -0.48 17.09
N ASP A 102 26.85 0.76 16.63
CA ASP A 102 25.98 1.77 17.24
C ASP A 102 24.72 2.09 16.39
N GLY A 103 24.50 1.36 15.28
CA GLY A 103 23.35 1.57 14.41
C GLY A 103 23.55 1.04 13.00
N TRP A 104 23.36 1.93 12.01
CA TRP A 104 23.43 1.63 10.59
C TRP A 104 24.26 2.67 9.85
N ARG A 105 24.95 2.21 8.81
CA ARG A 105 25.64 3.04 7.83
C ARG A 105 24.98 2.86 6.48
N VAL A 106 24.64 3.95 5.82
CA VAL A 106 24.09 3.98 4.47
C VAL A 106 25.11 4.62 3.55
N THR A 107 25.45 3.94 2.46
CA THR A 107 26.30 4.48 1.39
C THR A 107 25.41 4.93 0.24
N ALA A 108 25.69 6.12 -0.30
CA ALA A 108 25.03 6.67 -1.47
C ALA A 108 26.06 7.40 -2.34
N GLY A 109 26.44 6.77 -3.45
CA GLY A 109 27.61 7.15 -4.25
C GLY A 109 28.88 7.17 -3.40
N ASP A 110 29.59 8.29 -3.44
CA ASP A 110 30.83 8.50 -2.68
C ASP A 110 30.60 9.00 -1.24
N ALA A 111 29.34 9.15 -0.82
CA ALA A 111 28.98 9.64 0.51
C ALA A 111 28.48 8.52 1.42
N THR A 112 28.79 8.62 2.71
CA THR A 112 28.28 7.74 3.76
C THR A 112 27.53 8.52 4.83
N TYR A 113 26.44 7.94 5.32
CA TYR A 113 25.56 8.51 6.32
C TYR A 113 25.35 7.50 7.44
N ASP A 114 25.61 7.90 8.68
CA ASP A 114 25.40 7.05 9.85
C ASP A 114 24.07 7.42 10.53
N GLY A 115 23.26 6.40 10.83
CA GLY A 115 22.00 6.52 11.56
C GLY A 115 22.05 5.66 12.84
N GLY A 116 21.78 6.28 13.98
CA GLY A 116 21.71 5.59 15.28
C GLY A 116 20.45 4.72 15.42
N LEU A 117 20.43 3.89 16.47
CA LEU A 117 19.23 3.21 16.99
C LEU A 117 18.49 4.06 18.02
#